data_AF-M4RYY4-F1
#
_entry.id   AF-M4RYY4-F1
#
_cell.length_a   1.000
_cell.length_b   1.000
_cell.length_c   1.000
_cell.angle_alpha   90.00
_cell.angle_beta   90.00
_cell.angle_gamma   90.00
#
_symmetry.space_group_name_H-M   'P 1'
#
loop_
_entity.id
_entity.type
_entity.pdbx_description
1 polymer ?
#
loop_
_entity_poly.entity_id
_entity_poly.type
_entity_poly.pdbx_seq_one_letter_code
_entity_poly.pdbx_strand_id
1 'polypeptide(L)'
;MNPLTTATPKRTSPTQWSESRLPAVLADPLRRAAGSEFGYVPLVSADVAATIPAALAALKAGMAPSTEEQIEGLMGSIALLYPAAKVTEKEAEARLDLYIDLLQDIPFDILSAAFKSAAQTSRFFPTVAEIREAALPARRERLNKINGLKALALKHRLEGEQSRQAQAPMSAAEIEEANAIFQRLGIRTRYAADGTSYEIERGNTGDQEAKAA
;
A
#
# COMPACT_ATOMS: atom_id res chain seq x y z
N MET A 1 -43.96 -1.49 45.18
CA MET A 1 -42.92 -2.53 44.97
C MET A 1 -42.45 -2.42 43.53
N ASN A 2 -41.27 -1.83 43.30
CA ASN A 2 -40.68 -1.69 41.96
C ASN A 2 -39.43 -2.57 41.86
N PRO A 3 -39.31 -3.45 40.84
CA PRO A 3 -38.07 -4.18 40.60
C PRO A 3 -37.08 -3.29 39.83
N LEU A 4 -36.01 -2.89 40.49
CA LEU A 4 -34.84 -2.26 39.87
C LEU A 4 -34.10 -3.33 39.05
N THR A 5 -34.39 -3.37 37.74
CA THR A 5 -33.61 -4.16 36.78
C THR A 5 -32.43 -3.30 36.32
N THR A 6 -31.27 -3.50 36.93
CA THR A 6 -30.03 -2.86 36.48
C THR A 6 -29.51 -3.58 35.25
N ALA A 7 -29.71 -2.98 34.08
CA ALA A 7 -29.12 -3.42 32.83
C ALA A 7 -27.59 -3.30 32.93
N THR A 8 -26.90 -4.44 32.97
CA THR A 8 -25.44 -4.48 32.87
C THR A 8 -25.03 -3.96 31.48
N PRO A 9 -24.20 -2.91 31.38
CA PRO A 9 -23.70 -2.48 30.08
C PRO A 9 -22.86 -3.62 29.50
N LYS A 10 -23.28 -4.14 28.34
CA LYS A 10 -22.47 -5.04 27.52
C LYS A 10 -21.13 -4.33 27.31
N ARG A 11 -20.05 -4.86 27.89
CA ARG A 11 -18.68 -4.51 27.49
C ARG A 11 -18.57 -4.89 26.02
N THR A 12 -18.78 -3.93 25.12
CA THR A 12 -18.27 -4.01 23.76
C THR A 12 -16.76 -4.00 23.92
N SER A 13 -16.16 -5.19 23.98
CA SER A 13 -14.72 -5.35 23.93
C SER A 13 -14.21 -4.49 22.78
N PRO A 14 -13.31 -3.53 23.03
CA PRO A 14 -12.77 -2.68 21.98
C PRO A 14 -12.21 -3.61 20.92
N THR A 15 -12.91 -3.57 19.81
CA THR A 15 -12.66 -4.09 18.49
C THR A 15 -11.29 -4.75 18.43
N GLN A 16 -11.27 -6.09 18.56
CA GLN A 16 -10.22 -6.89 17.96
C GLN A 16 -10.06 -6.28 16.57
N TRP A 17 -8.91 -5.62 16.33
CA TRP A 17 -8.59 -5.05 15.03
C TRP A 17 -8.82 -6.19 14.05
N SER A 18 -10.01 -6.20 13.43
CA SER A 18 -10.25 -6.98 12.24
C SER A 18 -9.22 -6.36 11.34
N GLU A 19 -8.11 -7.06 11.10
CA GLU A 19 -7.16 -6.71 10.05
C GLU A 19 -8.01 -6.07 8.98
N SER A 20 -7.88 -4.77 8.74
CA SER A 20 -8.72 -4.08 7.77
C SER A 20 -8.57 -4.88 6.49
N ARG A 21 -9.53 -5.78 6.24
CA ARG A 21 -9.25 -6.98 5.44
C ARG A 21 -9.04 -6.39 4.08
N LEU A 22 -7.77 -6.38 3.66
CA LEU A 22 -7.44 -5.89 2.35
C LEU A 22 -8.40 -6.59 1.39
N PRO A 23 -9.09 -5.85 0.51
CA PRO A 23 -9.93 -6.45 -0.50
C PRO A 23 -9.21 -7.67 -1.09
N ALA A 24 -9.86 -8.83 -1.13
CA ALA A 24 -9.20 -10.08 -1.52
C ALA A 24 -8.51 -9.96 -2.90
N VAL A 25 -9.06 -9.10 -3.76
CA VAL A 25 -8.51 -8.73 -5.08
C VAL A 25 -7.10 -8.12 -5.03
N LEU A 26 -6.69 -7.55 -3.89
CA LEU A 26 -5.36 -6.96 -3.69
C LEU A 26 -4.34 -7.95 -3.11
N ALA A 27 -4.75 -9.11 -2.60
CA ALA A 27 -3.86 -10.02 -1.89
C ALA A 27 -2.70 -10.53 -2.78
N ASP A 28 -3.02 -10.98 -3.99
CA ASP A 28 -2.01 -11.48 -4.93
C ASP A 28 -1.14 -10.35 -5.53
N PRO A 29 -1.70 -9.24 -6.04
CA PRO A 29 -0.88 -8.11 -6.49
C PRO A 29 0.06 -7.57 -5.41
N LEU A 30 -0.39 -7.50 -4.15
CA LEU A 30 0.45 -7.04 -3.05
C LEU A 30 1.57 -8.01 -2.71
N ARG A 31 1.29 -9.32 -2.72
CA ARG A 31 2.33 -10.33 -2.51
C ARG A 31 3.42 -10.22 -3.58
N ARG A 32 3.04 -9.98 -4.84
CA ARG A 32 3.99 -9.79 -5.94
C ARG A 32 4.71 -8.44 -5.89
N ALA A 33 4.07 -7.39 -5.40
CA ALA A 33 4.70 -6.08 -5.23
C ALA A 33 5.65 -6.02 -4.01
N ALA A 34 5.40 -6.83 -2.98
CA ALA A 34 6.22 -6.85 -1.77
C ALA A 34 7.61 -7.41 -2.05
N GLY A 35 8.63 -6.54 -2.00
CA GLY A 35 10.03 -6.92 -2.21
C GLY A 35 10.49 -6.91 -3.67
N SER A 36 9.62 -6.57 -4.61
CA SER A 36 9.97 -6.43 -6.02
C SER A 36 10.57 -5.05 -6.30
N GLU A 37 11.57 -4.98 -7.18
CA GLU A 37 11.98 -3.70 -7.76
C GLU A 37 10.82 -3.11 -8.57
N PHE A 38 10.79 -1.78 -8.72
CA PHE A 38 9.64 -1.08 -9.30
C PHE A 38 9.24 -1.60 -10.70
N GLY A 39 10.21 -2.02 -11.52
CA GLY A 39 9.95 -2.61 -12.85
C GLY A 39 9.10 -3.89 -12.82
N TYR A 40 9.21 -4.68 -11.74
CA TYR A 40 8.53 -5.96 -11.57
C TYR A 40 7.20 -5.87 -10.80
N VAL A 41 6.80 -4.67 -10.37
CA VAL A 41 5.47 -4.46 -9.77
C VAL A 41 4.42 -4.83 -10.83
N PRO A 42 3.39 -5.65 -10.53
CA PRO A 42 2.42 -6.03 -11.55
C PRO A 42 1.54 -4.84 -11.95
N LEU A 43 1.20 -4.74 -13.23
CA LEU A 43 0.09 -3.86 -13.65
C LEU A 43 -1.22 -4.51 -13.22
N VAL A 44 -2.09 -3.71 -12.61
CA VAL A 44 -3.41 -4.14 -12.13
C VAL A 44 -4.50 -3.56 -13.03
N SER A 45 -5.66 -4.20 -13.07
CA SER A 45 -6.82 -3.65 -13.78
C SER A 45 -7.32 -2.35 -13.15
N ALA A 46 -8.06 -1.55 -13.91
CA ALA A 46 -8.65 -0.30 -13.44
C ALA A 46 -9.55 -0.50 -12.20
N ASP A 47 -10.33 -1.59 -12.18
CA ASP A 47 -11.20 -1.93 -11.04
C ASP A 47 -10.40 -2.19 -9.77
N VAL A 48 -9.29 -2.94 -9.87
CA VAL A 48 -8.39 -3.18 -8.74
C VAL A 48 -7.71 -1.88 -8.32
N ALA A 49 -7.25 -1.07 -9.27
CA ALA A 49 -6.63 0.22 -9.00
C ALA A 49 -7.57 1.18 -8.24
N ALA A 50 -8.87 1.17 -8.56
CA ALA A 50 -9.88 1.98 -7.88
C ALA A 50 -10.02 1.64 -6.39
N THR A 51 -9.67 0.41 -5.97
CA THR A 51 -9.73 0.00 -4.55
C THR A 51 -8.51 0.43 -3.73
N ILE A 52 -7.39 0.77 -4.39
CA ILE A 52 -6.11 1.05 -3.72
C ILE A 52 -6.18 2.25 -2.76
N PRO A 53 -6.79 3.41 -3.11
CA PRO A 53 -6.84 4.56 -2.21
C PRO A 53 -7.51 4.26 -0.87
N ALA A 54 -8.65 3.56 -0.91
CA ALA A 54 -9.38 3.17 0.31
C ALA A 54 -8.57 2.18 1.16
N ALA A 55 -7.95 1.18 0.53
CA ALA A 55 -7.09 0.22 1.22
C ALA A 55 -5.87 0.90 1.87
N LEU A 56 -5.25 1.85 1.17
CA LEU A 56 -4.11 2.62 1.66
C LEU A 56 -4.50 3.52 2.84
N ALA A 57 -5.65 4.18 2.77
CA ALA A 57 -6.18 5.01 3.85
C ALA A 57 -6.45 4.16 5.10
N ALA A 58 -7.08 3.00 4.95
CA ALA A 58 -7.37 2.09 6.06
C ALA A 58 -6.08 1.57 6.74
N LEU A 59 -5.07 1.17 5.96
CA LEU A 59 -3.79 0.72 6.53
C LEU A 59 -3.02 1.86 7.22
N LYS A 60 -3.05 3.08 6.66
CA LYS A 60 -2.41 4.24 7.29
C LYS A 60 -3.10 4.63 8.59
N ALA A 61 -4.44 4.59 8.65
CA ALA A 61 -5.17 4.81 9.90
C ALA A 61 -4.75 3.80 10.97
N GLY A 62 -4.48 2.56 10.58
CA GLY A 62 -3.92 1.53 11.46
C GLY A 62 -2.45 1.65 11.80
N MET A 63 -1.77 2.69 11.33
CA MET A 63 -0.43 3.04 11.79
C MET A 63 -0.45 4.19 12.80
N ALA A 64 -1.62 4.59 13.30
CA ALA A 64 -1.73 5.59 14.35
C ALA A 64 -0.95 5.13 15.62
N PRO A 65 -0.18 6.04 16.25
CA PRO A 65 0.49 5.80 17.54
C PRO A 65 -0.49 5.30 18.61
N SER A 66 0.03 4.55 19.59
CA SER A 66 -0.74 4.20 20.80
C SER A 66 -0.91 5.43 21.69
N THR A 67 -2.02 5.51 22.42
CA THR A 67 -2.21 6.54 23.45
C THR A 67 -1.60 6.10 24.78
N GLU A 68 -1.40 7.05 25.70
CA GLU A 68 -0.87 6.78 27.04
C GLU A 68 -1.78 5.80 27.79
N GLU A 69 -3.10 6.02 27.79
CA GLU A 69 -4.08 5.19 28.50
C GLU A 69 -4.12 3.76 27.97
N GLN A 70 -3.85 3.59 26.66
CA GLN A 70 -3.73 2.29 26.03
C GLN A 70 -2.51 1.52 26.54
N ILE A 71 -1.36 2.20 26.68
CA ILE A 71 -0.12 1.60 27.18
C ILE A 71 -0.25 1.28 28.67
N GLU A 72 -0.79 2.21 29.46
CA GLU A 72 -1.11 2.03 30.87
C GLU A 72 -1.98 0.79 31.10
N GLY A 73 -3.07 0.67 30.32
CA GLY A 73 -3.98 -0.47 30.39
C GLY A 73 -3.30 -1.80 30.06
N LEU A 74 -2.39 -1.82 29.07
CA LEU A 74 -1.61 -3.02 28.72
C LEU A 74 -0.61 -3.38 29.82
N MET A 75 0.13 -2.40 30.35
CA MET A 75 1.08 -2.61 31.43
C MET A 75 0.38 -3.13 32.69
N GLY A 76 -0.73 -2.51 33.10
CA GLY A 76 -1.51 -2.96 34.25
C GLY A 76 -2.05 -4.38 34.06
N SER A 77 -2.53 -4.72 32.86
CA SER A 77 -3.03 -6.06 32.56
C SER A 77 -1.94 -7.13 32.63
N ILE A 78 -0.73 -6.84 32.15
CA ILE A 78 0.39 -7.80 32.12
C ILE A 78 1.10 -7.89 33.46
N ALA A 79 1.13 -6.82 34.25
CA ALA A 79 1.71 -6.84 35.60
C ALA A 79 1.06 -7.91 36.49
N LEU A 80 -0.22 -8.24 36.25
CA LEU A 80 -0.93 -9.32 36.96
C LEU A 80 -0.36 -10.72 36.71
N LEU A 81 0.41 -10.92 35.64
CA LEU A 81 1.03 -12.21 35.31
C LEU A 81 2.35 -12.44 36.05
N TYR A 82 2.91 -11.41 36.69
CA TYR A 82 4.22 -11.46 37.32
C TYR A 82 4.10 -11.23 38.83
N PRO A 83 5.01 -11.83 39.63
CA PRO A 83 5.08 -11.52 41.06
C PRO A 83 5.25 -10.02 41.30
N ALA A 84 4.54 -9.48 42.29
CA ALA A 84 4.66 -8.08 42.65
C ALA A 84 6.11 -7.74 43.03
N ALA A 85 6.74 -6.87 42.24
CA ALA A 85 8.05 -6.32 42.58
C ALA A 85 7.89 -5.38 43.78
N LYS A 86 8.86 -5.42 44.71
CA LYS A 86 8.96 -4.42 45.79
C LYS A 86 9.52 -3.12 45.21
N VAL A 87 8.68 -2.39 44.50
CA VAL A 87 8.99 -1.04 44.00
C VAL A 87 8.09 -0.05 44.72
N THR A 88 8.63 1.15 44.95
CA THR A 88 7.82 2.26 45.46
C THR A 88 6.83 2.74 44.38
N GLU A 89 5.76 3.40 44.80
CA GLU A 89 4.78 3.98 43.88
C GLU A 89 5.43 4.94 42.88
N LYS A 90 6.34 5.80 43.36
CA LYS A 90 7.10 6.74 42.53
C LYS A 90 8.00 6.04 41.49
N GLU A 91 8.60 4.90 41.83
CA GLU A 91 9.39 4.11 40.87
C GLU A 91 8.51 3.41 39.84
N ALA A 92 7.30 2.99 40.24
CA ALA A 92 6.33 2.39 39.32
C ALA A 92 5.81 3.43 38.31
N GLU A 93 5.50 4.64 38.77
CA GLU A 93 5.09 5.79 37.93
C GLU A 93 6.21 6.18 36.96
N ALA A 94 7.43 6.41 37.45
CA ALA A 94 8.57 6.74 36.59
C ALA A 94 8.89 5.63 35.56
N ARG A 95 8.64 4.36 35.92
CA ARG A 95 8.76 3.24 34.97
C ARG A 95 7.66 3.30 33.91
N LEU A 96 6.43 3.59 34.30
CA LEU A 96 5.31 3.70 33.36
C LEU A 96 5.56 4.82 32.34
N ASP A 97 5.99 6.00 32.79
CA ASP A 97 6.33 7.13 31.92
C ASP A 97 7.36 6.74 30.85
N LEU A 98 8.42 6.03 31.26
CA LEU A 98 9.44 5.53 30.33
C LEU A 98 8.88 4.54 29.30
N TYR A 99 7.92 3.70 29.71
CA TYR A 99 7.29 2.76 28.77
C TYR A 99 6.39 3.50 27.78
N ILE A 100 5.63 4.50 28.25
CA ILE A 100 4.80 5.35 27.39
C ILE A 100 5.69 6.03 26.34
N ASP A 101 6.74 6.71 26.77
CA ASP A 101 7.66 7.42 25.88
C ASP A 101 8.27 6.53 24.80
N LEU A 102 8.68 5.31 25.18
CA LEU A 102 9.42 4.40 24.30
C LEU A 102 8.55 3.49 23.43
N LEU A 103 7.25 3.38 23.72
CA LEU A 103 6.33 2.47 23.02
C LEU A 103 5.18 3.18 22.31
N GLN A 104 4.92 4.47 22.58
CA GLN A 104 3.85 5.24 21.92
C GLN A 104 3.94 5.22 20.39
N ASP A 105 5.15 5.09 19.81
CA ASP A 105 5.34 5.04 18.35
C ASP A 105 4.78 3.78 17.66
N ILE A 106 4.36 2.78 18.45
CA ILE A 106 3.85 1.50 17.95
C ILE A 106 2.31 1.53 17.96
N PRO A 107 1.64 1.14 16.86
CA PRO A 107 0.18 1.05 16.84
C PRO A 107 -0.36 0.09 17.89
N PHE A 108 -1.47 0.45 18.53
CA PHE A 108 -1.99 -0.25 19.71
C PHE A 108 -2.24 -1.74 19.51
N ASP A 109 -2.77 -2.14 18.35
CA ASP A 109 -3.06 -3.54 18.07
C ASP A 109 -1.78 -4.38 17.94
N ILE A 110 -0.74 -3.81 17.30
CA ILE A 110 0.60 -4.40 17.20
C ILE A 110 1.24 -4.44 18.60
N LEU A 111 1.14 -3.35 19.35
CA LEU A 111 1.71 -3.24 20.69
C LEU A 111 1.08 -4.26 21.64
N SER A 112 -0.25 -4.39 21.61
CA SER A 112 -0.99 -5.37 22.41
C SER A 112 -0.59 -6.81 22.08
N ALA A 113 -0.44 -7.15 20.79
CA ALA A 113 0.03 -8.46 20.38
C ALA A 113 1.48 -8.72 20.81
N ALA A 114 2.35 -7.72 20.68
CA ALA A 114 3.76 -7.80 21.07
C ALA A 114 3.93 -8.02 22.58
N PHE A 115 3.17 -7.27 23.39
CA PHE A 115 3.11 -7.43 24.83
C PHE A 115 2.71 -8.86 25.24
N LYS A 116 1.67 -9.42 24.61
CA LYS A 116 1.24 -10.80 24.86
C LYS A 116 2.30 -11.81 24.44
N SER A 117 2.91 -11.62 23.27
CA SER A 117 3.97 -12.51 22.76
C SER A 117 5.18 -12.50 23.69
N ALA A 118 5.63 -11.32 24.13
CA ALA A 118 6.76 -11.20 25.05
C ALA A 118 6.43 -11.83 26.41
N ALA A 119 5.22 -11.62 26.92
CA ALA A 119 4.80 -12.19 28.20
C ALA A 119 4.77 -13.73 28.20
N GLN A 120 4.53 -14.37 27.05
CA GLN A 120 4.54 -15.82 26.92
C GLN A 120 5.95 -16.43 27.01
N THR A 121 6.98 -15.66 26.67
CA THR A 121 8.37 -16.15 26.59
C THR A 121 9.26 -15.65 27.72
N SER A 122 8.94 -14.49 28.30
CA SER A 122 9.76 -13.85 29.32
C SER A 122 9.49 -14.41 30.72
N ARG A 123 10.55 -14.77 31.44
CA ARG A 123 10.49 -15.22 32.84
C ARG A 123 10.24 -14.08 33.83
N PHE A 124 10.61 -12.86 33.44
CA PHE A 124 10.42 -11.63 34.18
C PHE A 124 9.47 -10.71 33.40
N PHE A 125 9.06 -9.61 34.02
CA PHE A 125 8.28 -8.59 33.34
C PHE A 125 9.01 -8.14 32.05
N PRO A 126 8.37 -8.18 30.86
CA PRO A 126 9.04 -7.91 29.60
C PRO A 126 9.62 -6.51 29.56
N THR A 127 10.85 -6.40 29.10
CA THR A 127 11.53 -5.12 28.84
C THR A 127 10.98 -4.46 27.58
N VAL A 128 11.16 -3.14 27.47
CA VAL A 128 10.84 -2.38 26.25
C VAL A 128 11.51 -3.01 25.02
N ALA A 129 12.75 -3.49 25.14
CA ALA A 129 13.46 -4.12 24.03
C ALA A 129 12.76 -5.40 23.54
N GLU A 130 12.37 -6.30 24.45
CA GLU A 130 11.62 -7.53 24.10
C GLU A 130 10.26 -7.21 23.46
N ILE A 131 9.54 -6.21 23.97
CA ILE A 131 8.26 -5.78 23.41
C ILE A 131 8.45 -5.21 22.00
N ARG A 132 9.47 -4.37 21.79
CA ARG A 132 9.76 -3.80 20.46
C ARG A 132 10.16 -4.90 19.48
N GLU A 133 11.00 -5.84 19.90
CA GLU A 133 11.39 -6.98 19.07
C GLU A 133 10.17 -7.81 18.64
N ALA A 134 9.27 -8.10 19.58
CA ALA A 134 8.02 -8.82 19.29
C ALA A 134 7.07 -8.02 18.35
N ALA A 135 7.11 -6.69 18.38
CA ALA A 135 6.31 -5.82 17.52
C ALA A 135 6.84 -5.70 16.08
N LEU A 136 8.15 -5.88 15.87
CA LEU A 136 8.82 -5.62 14.59
C LEU A 136 8.22 -6.37 13.40
N PRO A 137 7.92 -7.69 13.47
CA PRO A 137 7.40 -8.43 12.32
C PRO A 137 6.07 -7.86 11.81
N ALA A 138 5.10 -7.67 12.70
CA ALA A 138 3.77 -7.15 12.35
C ALA A 138 3.85 -5.70 11.81
N ARG A 139 4.70 -4.86 12.43
CA ARG A 139 4.94 -3.49 11.95
C ARG A 139 5.57 -3.48 10.55
N ARG A 140 6.59 -4.30 10.32
CA ARG A 140 7.26 -4.43 9.01
C ARG A 140 6.29 -4.94 7.95
N GLU A 141 5.49 -5.94 8.26
CA GLU A 141 4.47 -6.47 7.34
C GLU A 141 3.47 -5.38 6.93
N ARG A 142 2.95 -4.60 7.89
CA ARG A 142 2.02 -3.50 7.62
C ARG A 142 2.67 -2.41 6.76
N LEU A 143 3.91 -2.03 7.05
CA LEU A 143 4.67 -1.07 6.24
C LEU A 143 4.92 -1.57 4.82
N ASN A 144 5.26 -2.86 4.66
CA ASN A 144 5.45 -3.48 3.35
C ASN A 144 4.15 -3.45 2.53
N LYS A 145 2.99 -3.75 3.15
CA LYS A 145 1.68 -3.64 2.49
C LYS A 145 1.40 -2.20 2.04
N ILE A 146 1.66 -1.21 2.90
CA ILE A 146 1.51 0.21 2.55
C ILE A 146 2.39 0.60 1.37
N ASN A 147 3.66 0.19 1.38
CA ASN A 147 4.60 0.50 0.30
C ASN A 147 4.25 -0.22 -1.00
N GLY A 148 3.79 -1.47 -0.92
CA GLY A 148 3.28 -2.22 -2.08
C GLY A 148 2.07 -1.54 -2.72
N LEU A 149 1.11 -1.06 -1.92
CA LEU A 149 -0.04 -0.30 -2.43
C LEU A 149 0.38 1.00 -3.12
N LYS A 150 1.35 1.74 -2.54
CA LYS A 150 1.91 2.95 -3.17
C LYS A 150 2.57 2.63 -4.51
N ALA A 151 3.34 1.55 -4.58
CA ALA A 151 4.00 1.13 -5.81
C ALA A 151 2.99 0.74 -6.90
N LEU A 152 1.96 -0.03 -6.55
CA LEU A 152 0.87 -0.40 -7.47
C LEU A 152 0.13 0.83 -8.00
N ALA A 153 -0.23 1.77 -7.12
CA ALA A 153 -0.89 3.02 -7.52
C ALA A 153 -0.01 3.85 -8.48
N LEU A 154 1.28 3.96 -8.17
CA LEU A 154 2.22 4.70 -9.00
C LEU A 154 2.38 4.05 -10.38
N LYS A 155 2.54 2.72 -10.44
CA LYS A 155 2.68 2.00 -11.71
C LYS A 155 1.44 2.16 -12.58
N HIS A 156 0.24 1.97 -12.01
CA HIS A 156 -1.01 2.16 -12.76
C HIS A 156 -1.14 3.58 -13.32
N ARG A 157 -0.75 4.61 -12.55
CA ARG A 157 -0.77 6.00 -13.02
C ARG A 157 0.18 6.22 -14.20
N LEU A 158 1.42 5.75 -14.10
CA LEU A 158 2.43 5.93 -15.16
C LEU A 158 2.05 5.20 -16.46
N GLU A 159 1.59 3.96 -16.36
CA GLU A 159 1.15 3.16 -17.52
C GLU A 159 -0.10 3.76 -18.17
N GLY A 160 -1.02 4.30 -17.36
CA GLY A 160 -2.18 5.04 -17.86
C GLY A 160 -1.81 6.38 -18.51
N GLU A 161 -0.74 7.04 -18.09
CA GLU A 161 -0.19 8.23 -18.75
C GLU A 161 0.49 7.87 -20.08
N GLN A 162 1.30 6.81 -20.10
CA GLN A 162 1.95 6.32 -21.32
C GLN A 162 0.94 5.85 -22.36
N SER A 163 -0.09 5.11 -21.95
CA SER A 163 -1.16 4.68 -22.86
C SER A 163 -1.92 5.87 -23.46
N ARG A 164 -2.17 6.92 -22.66
CA ARG A 164 -2.80 8.16 -23.14
C ARG A 164 -1.88 8.95 -24.07
N GLN A 165 -0.57 8.96 -23.83
CA GLN A 165 0.40 9.58 -24.73
C GLN A 165 0.52 8.80 -26.05
N ALA A 166 0.55 7.48 -26.01
CA ALA A 166 0.61 6.63 -27.20
C ALA A 166 -0.68 6.71 -28.05
N GLN A 167 -1.81 6.98 -27.42
CA GLN A 167 -3.11 7.20 -28.09
C GLN A 167 -3.37 8.67 -28.44
N ALA A 168 -2.48 9.59 -28.05
CA ALA A 168 -2.64 10.98 -28.44
C ALA A 168 -2.50 11.07 -29.97
N PRO A 169 -3.41 11.78 -30.65
CA PRO A 169 -3.26 11.99 -32.08
C PRO A 169 -1.92 12.70 -32.33
N MET A 170 -1.14 12.18 -33.29
CA MET A 170 0.10 12.83 -33.70
C MET A 170 -0.21 14.27 -34.11
N SER A 171 0.62 15.22 -33.68
CA SER A 171 0.50 16.60 -34.13
C SER A 171 0.77 16.71 -35.63
N ALA A 172 0.28 17.78 -36.26
CA ALA A 172 0.52 18.01 -37.69
C ALA A 172 2.01 18.02 -38.05
N ALA A 173 2.87 18.57 -37.16
CA ALA A 173 4.31 18.59 -37.34
C ALA A 173 4.92 17.18 -37.26
N GLU A 174 4.48 16.35 -36.31
CA GLU A 174 4.93 14.96 -36.19
C GLU A 174 4.45 14.10 -37.37
N ILE A 175 3.24 14.36 -37.88
CA ILE A 175 2.71 13.72 -39.09
C ILE A 175 3.57 14.07 -40.31
N GLU A 176 3.92 15.36 -40.47
CA GLU A 176 4.78 15.83 -41.57
C GLU A 176 6.18 15.23 -41.48
N GLU A 177 6.80 15.23 -40.30
CA GLU A 177 8.13 14.64 -40.06
C GLU A 177 8.13 13.13 -40.31
N ALA A 178 7.14 12.40 -39.78
CA ALA A 178 7.03 10.96 -39.98
C ALA A 178 6.83 10.61 -41.46
N ASN A 179 5.99 11.35 -42.18
CA ASN A 179 5.79 11.17 -43.61
C ASN A 179 7.07 11.44 -44.43
N ALA A 180 7.85 12.46 -44.06
CA ALA A 180 9.14 12.76 -44.68
C ALA A 180 10.17 11.62 -44.45
N ILE A 181 10.21 11.06 -43.24
CA ILE A 181 11.05 9.89 -42.91
C ILE A 181 10.62 8.67 -43.73
N PHE A 182 9.33 8.37 -43.80
CA PHE A 182 8.82 7.24 -44.58
C PHE A 182 9.11 7.40 -46.08
N GLN A 183 9.04 8.62 -46.60
CA GLN A 183 9.45 8.92 -47.97
C GLN A 183 10.94 8.63 -48.19
N ARG A 184 11.81 9.08 -47.27
CA ARG A 184 13.25 8.83 -47.35
C ARG A 184 13.60 7.34 -47.30
N LEU A 185 12.86 6.57 -46.50
CA LEU A 185 13.06 5.13 -46.33
C LEU A 185 12.35 4.27 -47.39
N GLY A 186 11.59 4.86 -48.32
CA GLY A 186 10.81 4.12 -49.31
C GLY A 186 9.67 3.29 -48.70
N ILE A 187 9.27 3.58 -47.46
CA ILE A 187 8.12 2.96 -46.79
C ILE A 187 6.85 3.53 -47.43
N ARG A 188 5.83 2.70 -47.68
CA ARG A 188 4.61 3.09 -48.42
C ARG A 188 3.50 3.66 -47.54
N THR A 189 3.57 3.39 -46.24
CA THR A 189 2.62 3.91 -45.26
C THR A 189 2.81 5.41 -45.10
N ARG A 190 1.70 6.15 -45.01
CA ARG A 190 1.64 7.57 -44.68
C ARG A 190 0.59 7.79 -43.61
N TYR A 191 0.71 8.89 -42.89
CA TYR A 191 -0.32 9.40 -41.99
C TYR A 191 -1.07 10.55 -42.68
N ALA A 192 -2.40 10.54 -42.58
CA ALA A 192 -3.26 11.65 -42.97
C ALA A 192 -3.27 12.73 -41.88
N ALA A 193 -3.85 13.90 -42.18
CA ALA A 193 -3.90 15.03 -41.26
C ALA A 193 -4.72 14.76 -39.98
N ASP A 194 -5.58 13.74 -40.00
CA ASP A 194 -6.33 13.23 -38.85
C ASP A 194 -5.58 12.15 -38.04
N GLY A 195 -4.33 11.85 -38.43
CA GLY A 195 -3.48 10.83 -37.81
C GLY A 195 -3.75 9.40 -38.27
N THR A 196 -4.71 9.16 -39.18
CA THR A 196 -4.99 7.82 -39.71
C THR A 196 -3.89 7.39 -40.68
N SER A 197 -3.51 6.11 -40.66
CA SER A 197 -2.52 5.59 -41.62
C SER A 197 -3.20 5.10 -42.91
N TYR A 198 -2.55 5.33 -44.05
CA TYR A 198 -2.95 4.81 -45.35
C TYR A 198 -1.72 4.34 -46.15
N GLU A 199 -1.91 3.38 -47.05
CA GLU A 199 -0.85 2.93 -47.96
C GLU A 199 -0.96 3.66 -49.30
N ILE A 200 0.17 4.14 -49.81
CA ILE A 200 0.23 4.63 -51.20
C ILE A 200 0.37 3.42 -52.13
N GLU A 201 -0.62 3.20 -53.00
CA GLU A 201 -0.55 2.18 -54.04
C GLU A 201 0.65 2.44 -54.96
N ARG A 202 1.32 1.37 -55.42
CA ARG A 202 2.36 1.51 -56.45
C ARG A 202 1.71 2.11 -57.69
N GLY A 203 2.03 3.38 -57.97
CA GLY A 203 1.89 3.90 -59.32
C GLY A 203 2.60 2.92 -60.24
N ASN A 204 1.84 2.30 -61.14
CA ASN A 204 2.34 1.40 -62.15
C ASN A 204 3.14 2.26 -63.15
N THR A 205 4.37 2.65 -62.81
CA THR A 205 5.26 3.45 -63.66
C THR A 205 5.82 2.64 -64.83
N GLY A 206 5.27 1.46 -65.12
CA GLY A 206 5.71 0.56 -66.18
C GLY A 206 5.10 0.81 -67.58
N ASP A 207 4.08 1.65 -67.73
CA ASP A 207 3.30 1.71 -68.99
C ASP A 207 3.36 3.03 -69.79
N GLN A 208 4.27 3.97 -69.48
CA GLN A 208 4.39 5.21 -70.26
C GLN A 208 5.64 5.35 -71.16
N GLU A 209 6.59 4.40 -71.16
CA GLU A 209 7.73 4.46 -72.10
C GLU A 209 7.53 3.69 -73.42
N ALA A 210 6.42 2.96 -73.61
CA ALA A 210 6.18 2.14 -74.81
C ALA A 210 5.37 2.82 -75.94
N LYS A 211 5.11 4.14 -75.88
CA LYS A 211 4.34 4.87 -76.93
C LYS A 211 5.08 6.04 -77.60
N ALA A 212 6.41 6.09 -77.49
CA ALA A 212 7.23 7.08 -78.18
C ALA A 212 8.43 6.47 -78.93
N ALA A 213 8.29 5.24 -79.44
CA ALA A 213 9.21 4.64 -80.39
C ALA A 213 8.46 4.19 -81.65
#